data_AF-A0A522AL19-F1
#
_entry.id   AF-A0A522AL19-F1
#
_cell.length_a   1.000
_cell.length_b   1.000
_cell.length_c   1.000
_cell.angle_alpha   90.00
_cell.angle_beta   90.00
_cell.angle_gamma   90.00
#
_symmetry.space_group_name_H-M   'P 1'
#
loop_
_entity.id
_entity.type
_entity.pdbx_description
1 polymer ?
#
loop_
_entity_poly.entity_id
_entity_poly.type
_entity_poly.pdbx_seq_one_letter_code
_entity_poly.pdbx_strand_id
1 'polypeptide(L)' 'MLGIELGRPCAELVDRAADQGLLINVTADSVIRLLPPLIMSDAEADQLVATLAPLIRAF' A
#
# COMPACT_ATOMS: atom_id res chain seq x y z
N MET A 1 8.72 6.19 -7.22
CA MET A 1 7.60 6.49 -6.31
C MET A 1 6.31 6.21 -7.07
N LEU A 2 5.42 5.40 -6.50
CA LEU A 2 4.14 5.02 -7.12
C LEU A 2 2.99 5.54 -6.26
N GLY A 3 1.92 5.99 -6.90
CA GLY A 3 0.68 6.43 -6.27
C GLY A 3 -0.49 5.59 -6.75
N ILE A 4 -1.36 5.16 -5.85
CA ILE A 4 -2.60 4.45 -6.15
C ILE A 4 -3.74 5.29 -5.58
N GLU A 5 -4.53 5.91 -6.45
CA GLU A 5 -5.68 6.73 -6.06
C GLU A 5 -6.94 5.88 -5.97
N LEU A 6 -7.69 6.03 -4.88
CA LEU A 6 -9.00 5.43 -4.69
C LEU A 6 -10.10 6.50 -4.86
N GLY A 7 -11.30 6.06 -5.26
CA GLY A 7 -12.46 6.94 -5.37
C GLY A 7 -13.07 7.38 -4.03
N ARG A 8 -12.41 7.13 -2.90
CA ARG A 8 -12.87 7.44 -1.54
C ARG A 8 -11.70 7.61 -0.56
N PRO A 9 -11.90 8.31 0.57
CA PRO A 9 -10.93 8.37 1.67
C PRO A 9 -10.49 6.97 2.09
N CYS A 10 -9.19 6.74 2.27
CA CYS A 10 -8.63 5.41 2.49
C CYS A 10 -7.57 5.36 3.61
N ALA A 11 -7.56 6.35 4.51
CA ALA A 11 -6.60 6.45 5.61
C ALA A 11 -6.55 5.19 6.50
N GLU A 12 -7.68 4.48 6.68
CA GLU A 12 -7.71 3.24 7.49
C GLU A 12 -6.91 2.08 6.89
N LEU A 13 -6.55 2.14 5.59
CA LEU A 13 -5.66 1.15 4.99
C LEU A 13 -4.26 1.19 5.57
N VAL A 14 -3.83 2.31 6.16
CA VAL A 14 -2.52 2.44 6.81
C VAL A 14 -2.41 1.45 7.97
N ASP A 15 -3.38 1.47 8.88
CA ASP A 15 -3.39 0.58 10.05
C ASP A 15 -3.56 -0.88 9.63
N ARG A 16 -4.47 -1.15 8.69
CA ARG A 16 -4.69 -2.52 8.16
C ARG A 16 -3.46 -3.10 7.49
N ALA A 17 -2.69 -2.28 6.76
CA ALA A 17 -1.43 -2.71 6.15
C ALA A 17 -0.35 -2.93 7.22
N ALA A 18 -0.28 -2.06 8.23
CA ALA A 18 0.66 -2.19 9.34
C ALA A 18 0.43 -3.48 10.15
N ASP A 19 -0.82 -3.87 10.38
CA ASP A 19 -1.19 -5.14 11.02
C ASP A 19 -0.71 -6.37 10.21
N GLN A 20 -0.53 -6.22 8.89
CA GLN A 20 0.03 -7.23 8.01
C GLN A 20 1.55 -7.07 7.76
N GLY A 21 2.21 -6.19 8.51
CA GLY A 21 3.65 -5.95 8.41
C GLY A 21 4.08 -5.11 7.20
N LEU A 22 3.15 -4.41 6.55
CA LEU A 22 3.41 -3.54 5.41
C LEU A 22 3.22 -2.06 5.79
N LEU A 23 4.28 -1.26 5.68
CA LEU A 23 4.19 0.18 5.91
C LEU A 23 3.84 0.92 4.62
N ILE A 24 2.73 1.65 4.63
CA ILE A 24 2.28 2.52 3.54
C ILE A 24 1.94 3.91 4.09
N ASN A 25 1.85 4.89 3.18
CA ASN A 25 1.38 6.23 3.53
C ASN A 25 0.17 6.59 2.65
N VAL A 26 -0.83 7.25 3.24
CA VAL A 26 -1.96 7.83 2.50
C VAL A 26 -1.83 9.35 2.51
N THR A 27 -1.89 9.95 1.34
CA THR A 27 -1.86 11.40 1.13
C THR A 27 -3.10 11.87 0.42
N ALA A 28 -3.45 13.14 0.59
CA ALA A 28 -4.67 13.72 0.01
C ALA A 28 -5.94 12.89 0.32
N ASP A 29 -5.94 12.22 1.48
CA ASP A 29 -7.02 11.37 2.01
C ASP A 29 -7.29 10.07 1.22
N SER A 30 -7.00 10.01 -0.08
CA SER A 30 -7.39 8.90 -0.97
C SER A 30 -6.23 8.27 -1.77
N VAL A 31 -5.00 8.76 -1.64
CA VAL A 31 -3.86 8.29 -2.45
C VAL A 31 -2.85 7.52 -1.62
N ILE A 32 -2.73 6.21 -1.87
CA ILE A 32 -1.70 5.35 -1.28
C ILE A 32 -0.37 5.62 -2.00
N ARG A 33 0.69 5.91 -1.25
CA ARG A 33 2.04 6.11 -1.77
C ARG A 33 2.93 4.93 -1.42
N LEU A 34 3.55 4.36 -2.45
CA LEU A 34 4.56 3.33 -2.34
C LEU A 34 5.91 3.91 -2.72
N LEU A 35 6.83 3.87 -1.77
CA LEU A 35 8.23 4.25 -1.97
C LEU A 35 9.13 3.13 -1.45
N PRO A 36 9.19 1.99 -2.16
CA PRO A 36 10.11 0.93 -1.82
C PRO A 36 11.57 1.39 -2.04
N PRO A 37 12.54 0.77 -1.35
CA PRO A 37 13.95 1.00 -1.62
C PRO A 37 14.30 0.58 -3.06
N LEU A 38 15.23 1.30 -3.70
CA LEU A 38 15.64 1.01 -5.09
C LEU A 38 16.45 -0.30 -5.24
N ILE A 39 16.77 -0.95 -4.13
CA ILE A 39 17.45 -2.25 -4.06
C ILE A 39 16.48 -3.42 -3.81
N MET A 40 15.17 -3.16 -3.83
CA MET A 40 14.14 -4.18 -3.67
C MET A 40 14.24 -5.25 -4.76
N SER A 41 14.10 -6.51 -4.36
CA SER A 41 14.03 -7.67 -5.24
C SER A 41 12.60 -7.92 -5.77
N ASP A 42 12.49 -8.69 -6.85
CA ASP A 42 11.20 -9.07 -7.41
C ASP A 42 10.33 -9.84 -6.40
N ALA A 43 10.94 -10.70 -5.58
CA ALA A 43 10.22 -11.44 -4.54
C ALA A 43 9.63 -10.53 -3.44
N GLU A 44 10.35 -9.48 -3.05
CA GLU A 44 9.82 -8.48 -2.12
C GLU A 44 8.70 -7.65 -2.74
N ALA A 45 8.79 -7.36 -4.05
CA ALA A 45 7.72 -6.69 -4.79
C ALA A 45 6.46 -7.58 -4.87
N ASP A 46 6.63 -8.88 -5.15
CA ASP A 46 5.53 -9.86 -5.14
C ASP A 46 4.86 -9.94 -3.77
N GLN A 47 5.65 -9.97 -2.68
CA GLN A 47 5.12 -9.95 -1.31
C GLN A 47 4.33 -8.67 -1.03
N LEU A 48 4.83 -7.52 -1.46
CA LEU A 48 4.14 -6.23 -1.32
C LEU A 48 2.77 -6.28 -2.02
N VAL A 49 2.74 -6.75 -3.27
CA VAL A 49 1.49 -6.83 -4.06
C VAL A 49 0.52 -7.85 -3.44
N ALA A 50 1.02 -9.01 -3.03
CA ALA A 50 0.22 -10.06 -2.38
C ALA A 50 -0.42 -9.59 -1.08
N THR A 51 0.20 -8.65 -0.37
CA THR A 51 -0.33 -8.06 0.87
C THR A 51 -1.30 -6.91 0.57
N LEU A 52 -0.89 -5.96 -0.27
CA LEU A 52 -1.64 -4.71 -0.48
C LEU A 52 -2.87 -4.89 -1.37
N ALA A 53 -2.79 -5.70 -2.43
CA ALA A 53 -3.89 -5.82 -3.39
C ALA A 53 -5.18 -6.40 -2.77
N PRO A 54 -5.13 -7.44 -1.91
CA PRO A 54 -6.32 -7.92 -1.19
C PRO A 54 -6.91 -6.86 -0.26
N LEU A 55 -6.07 -6.10 0.46
CA LEU A 55 -6.54 -5.01 1.34
C LEU A 55 -7.32 -3.95 0.57
N ILE A 56 -6.82 -3.52 -0.59
CA ILE A 56 -7.49 -2.55 -1.46
C ILE A 56 -8.81 -3.11 -2.00
N ARG A 57 -8.85 -4.40 -2.39
CA ARG A 57 -10.05 -5.04 -2.95
C ARG A 57 -11.14 -5.27 -1.92
N ALA A 58 -10.77 -5.51 -0.66
CA ALA A 58 -11.70 -5.79 0.44
C ALA A 58 -12.17 -4.51 1.16
N PHE A 59 -11.50 -3.38 0.95
CA PHE A 59 -11.88 -2.07 1.44
C PHE A 59 -12.92 -1.45 0.54
#